data_AF-A0A193LCU8-F1
#
_entry.id   AF-A0A193LCU8-F1
#
_cell.length_a   1.000
_cell.length_b   1.000
_cell.length_c   1.000
_cell.angle_alpha   90.00
_cell.angle_beta   90.00
_cell.angle_gamma   90.00
#
_symmetry.space_group_name_H-M   'P 1'
#
loop_
_entity.id
_entity.type
_entity.pdbx_description
1 polymer ?
#
loop_
_entity_poly.entity_id
_entity_poly.type
_entity_poly.pdbx_seq_one_letter_code
_entity_poly.pdbx_strand_id
1 'polypeptide(L)'
;MNTQILSFHKSLLLSAALLAVAPVLPAADEPANAAVQLAMLDETGSSETRSETEADSDSVVSTDAEAGNNATPDLSLPSPVVDASDRLVPVVPLANAVTTAEHAAETLHLLGDSVPPGSYRRLAWSATELFEGLPVSTPVLVVNGQFAGPTVCLTAAVHGDELNGIEMVRRVMHELNPDKLSGAVIGVPIVNLQGFRRGSRYLPDRRDLNRYFPGNRNGSAASRIAHSFFTEIVLHCDALIDLHTGSFERTNLPQLRADLRNPDVVTITQGFGATVILHSTPARGTLRYAATAAGVPTVTLEAGGPSELELKEVKHGVKGVETLLHTLGMVKRSRLWGDPEPVYYRSSWVRANRGGILLADVSLGSSVRRGDLLGSITDPMNNATTNLYSPFSGRVIGMAKNQVVMPGFAAFHVGIATEQAAPLNENTADPAAHDEAGADDGYTDGISE
;
A
#
# COMPACT_ATOMS: atom_id res chain seq x y z
N MET A 1 -3.20 39.34 47.06
CA MET A 1 -4.38 40.22 47.21
C MET A 1 -4.48 41.11 45.99
N ASN A 2 -5.60 40.98 45.27
CA ASN A 2 -6.27 41.86 44.28
C ASN A 2 -5.55 43.15 43.86
N THR A 3 -5.68 43.64 42.61
CA THR A 3 -6.97 44.02 42.01
C THR A 3 -6.81 44.37 40.50
N GLN A 4 -7.74 43.86 39.67
CA GLN A 4 -8.53 44.45 38.54
C GLN A 4 -8.07 45.76 37.83
N ILE A 5 -8.47 46.20 36.62
CA ILE A 5 -9.31 45.82 35.43
C ILE A 5 -9.11 46.99 34.41
N LEU A 6 -9.61 46.84 33.16
CA LEU A 6 -10.03 47.83 32.13
C LEU A 6 -9.08 48.01 30.92
N SER A 7 -9.38 47.52 29.71
CA SER A 7 -10.46 47.86 28.74
C SER A 7 -10.24 49.19 28.01
N PHE A 8 -9.92 49.16 26.71
CA PHE A 8 -10.38 50.16 25.73
C PHE A 8 -10.48 49.59 24.30
N HIS A 9 -11.45 50.12 23.56
CA HIS A 9 -12.06 49.62 22.33
C HIS A 9 -11.65 50.46 21.10
N LYS A 10 -11.52 49.79 19.94
CA LYS A 10 -11.96 50.14 18.56
C LYS A 10 -11.62 51.50 17.88
N SER A 11 -11.01 51.35 16.68
CA SER A 11 -11.37 51.95 15.36
C SER A 11 -11.13 53.48 15.14
N LEU A 12 -10.79 54.04 13.98
CA LEU A 12 -10.93 53.65 12.55
C LEU A 12 -10.14 54.65 11.62
N LEU A 13 -9.77 54.19 10.38
CA LEU A 13 -9.54 54.93 9.10
C LEU A 13 -8.29 55.85 8.96
N LEU A 14 -7.60 56.02 7.81
CA LEU A 14 -7.72 55.63 6.40
C LEU A 14 -6.34 55.86 5.72
N SER A 15 -5.90 55.02 4.76
CA SER A 15 -5.47 55.47 3.40
C SER A 15 -4.68 54.43 2.59
N ALA A 16 -5.17 54.27 1.35
CA ALA A 16 -4.47 54.08 0.07
C ALA A 16 -3.71 52.77 -0.23
N ALA A 17 -4.32 52.03 -1.17
CA ALA A 17 -3.74 50.95 -1.95
C ALA A 17 -2.74 51.46 -3.00
N LEU A 18 -1.70 50.67 -3.29
CA LEU A 18 -0.87 50.81 -4.48
C LEU A 18 -0.74 49.43 -5.16
N LEU A 19 -1.31 49.32 -6.37
CA LEU A 19 -1.12 48.21 -7.30
C LEU A 19 0.28 48.28 -7.91
N ALA A 20 0.95 47.12 -8.03
CA ALA A 20 2.15 46.98 -8.85
C ALA A 20 1.75 46.56 -10.29
N VAL A 21 2.21 47.33 -11.27
CA VAL A 21 2.01 47.17 -12.72
C VAL A 21 3.22 46.46 -13.32
N ALA A 22 2.99 45.45 -14.16
CA ALA A 22 4.00 44.79 -14.99
C ALA A 22 4.24 45.58 -16.30
N PRO A 23 5.46 45.61 -16.86
CA PRO A 23 5.71 46.32 -18.11
C PRO A 23 5.38 45.47 -19.35
N VAL A 24 4.68 46.10 -20.29
CA VAL A 24 4.44 45.66 -21.67
C VAL A 24 5.50 46.27 -22.58
N LEU A 25 6.05 45.50 -23.52
CA LEU A 25 6.79 46.00 -24.70
C LEU A 25 6.40 45.18 -25.96
N PRO A 26 6.58 45.74 -27.17
CA PRO A 26 5.55 45.76 -28.21
C PRO A 26 5.72 44.74 -29.33
N ALA A 27 4.65 44.56 -30.10
CA ALA A 27 4.59 43.76 -31.32
C ALA A 27 5.00 44.57 -32.56
N ALA A 28 5.72 43.95 -33.50
CA ALA A 28 5.54 44.09 -34.94
C ALA A 28 6.34 43.04 -35.75
N ASP A 29 5.65 42.53 -36.77
CA ASP A 29 6.06 41.99 -38.08
C ASP A 29 6.58 40.54 -38.27
N GLU A 30 5.77 39.79 -39.02
CA GLU A 30 6.12 38.59 -39.80
C GLU A 30 7.15 38.89 -40.90
N PRO A 31 7.86 37.85 -41.37
CA PRO A 31 7.67 37.50 -42.79
C PRO A 31 7.61 36.00 -43.11
N ALA A 32 6.68 35.68 -44.01
CA ALA A 32 6.79 34.85 -45.22
C ALA A 32 7.81 33.69 -45.31
N ASN A 33 7.25 32.49 -45.51
CA ASN A 33 7.51 31.55 -46.62
C ASN A 33 8.95 31.08 -46.91
N ALA A 34 9.21 29.78 -46.69
CA ALA A 34 10.11 28.98 -47.53
C ALA A 34 9.75 27.49 -47.46
N ALA A 35 9.18 26.99 -48.56
CA ALA A 35 9.11 25.58 -48.90
C ALA A 35 10.20 25.26 -49.94
N VAL A 36 10.94 24.16 -49.75
CA VAL A 36 11.68 23.40 -50.78
C VAL A 36 11.78 21.96 -50.24
N GLN A 37 10.94 20.99 -50.65
CA GLN A 37 10.85 20.23 -51.91
C GLN A 37 11.53 18.85 -51.82
N LEU A 38 10.74 17.77 -51.91
CA LEU A 38 11.16 16.54 -52.58
C LEU A 38 9.96 15.83 -53.24
N ALA A 39 9.96 15.97 -54.58
CA ALA A 39 9.41 15.14 -55.64
C ALA A 39 8.15 14.26 -55.44
N MET A 40 7.12 14.63 -56.20
CA MET A 40 6.16 13.74 -56.84
C MET A 40 6.81 13.04 -58.06
N LEU A 41 6.52 11.76 -58.28
CA LEU A 41 6.20 11.24 -59.61
C LEU A 41 5.12 10.16 -59.48
N ASP A 42 4.08 10.35 -60.29
CA ASP A 42 2.94 9.48 -60.57
C ASP A 42 3.32 8.04 -60.89
N GLU A 43 2.45 7.09 -60.56
CA GLU A 43 1.92 6.18 -61.59
C GLU A 43 0.43 5.89 -61.36
N THR A 44 -0.27 5.98 -62.48
CA THR A 44 -1.69 5.88 -62.77
C THR A 44 -2.24 4.46 -62.68
N GLY A 45 -3.52 4.30 -62.30
CA GLY A 45 -4.22 3.03 -62.50
C GLY A 45 -5.64 2.95 -61.93
N SER A 46 -6.60 3.47 -62.69
CA SER A 46 -8.05 3.20 -62.66
C SER A 46 -8.37 1.70 -62.41
N SER A 47 -9.44 1.28 -61.71
CA SER A 47 -10.85 1.41 -62.10
C SER A 47 -11.70 0.60 -61.11
N GLU A 48 -12.79 1.17 -60.58
CA GLU A 48 -13.92 0.38 -60.07
C GLU A 48 -14.75 -0.16 -61.25
N THR A 49 -15.33 -1.36 -61.14
CA THR A 49 -16.78 -1.59 -61.33
C THR A 49 -17.20 -3.05 -61.09
N ARG A 50 -18.35 -3.15 -60.41
CA ARG A 50 -19.30 -4.25 -60.17
C ARG A 50 -19.51 -5.29 -61.29
N SER A 51 -19.85 -6.53 -60.88
CA SER A 51 -21.15 -7.21 -61.08
C SER A 51 -21.05 -8.68 -60.62
N GLU A 52 -21.86 -9.11 -59.65
CA GLU A 52 -23.01 -10.04 -59.84
C GLU A 52 -22.71 -11.33 -60.61
N THR A 53 -22.89 -12.48 -59.93
CA THR A 53 -23.62 -13.65 -60.46
C THR A 53 -24.06 -14.59 -59.34
N GLU A 54 -25.36 -14.89 -59.36
CA GLU A 54 -26.05 -15.99 -58.67
C GLU A 54 -25.66 -17.36 -59.24
N ALA A 55 -25.86 -18.42 -58.43
CA ALA A 55 -26.42 -19.75 -58.75
C ALA A 55 -25.88 -20.76 -57.73
N ASP A 56 -26.73 -21.33 -56.86
CA ASP A 56 -27.44 -22.63 -57.08
C ASP A 56 -26.52 -23.80 -56.67
N SER A 57 -26.88 -24.88 -55.99
CA SER A 57 -28.08 -25.46 -55.38
C SER A 57 -27.59 -26.65 -54.54
N ASP A 58 -28.43 -27.13 -53.62
CA ASP A 58 -28.53 -28.50 -53.08
C ASP A 58 -27.28 -29.29 -52.61
N SER A 59 -27.27 -29.67 -51.33
CA SER A 59 -27.71 -31.04 -50.95
C SER A 59 -27.57 -31.31 -49.45
N VAL A 60 -28.61 -31.95 -48.93
CA VAL A 60 -28.75 -32.49 -47.58
C VAL A 60 -28.04 -33.84 -47.50
N VAL A 61 -27.16 -34.05 -46.53
CA VAL A 61 -26.98 -35.34 -45.84
C VAL A 61 -26.62 -35.10 -44.37
N SER A 62 -27.49 -35.58 -43.50
CA SER A 62 -27.34 -35.77 -42.06
C SER A 62 -26.36 -36.90 -41.71
N THR A 63 -25.53 -36.73 -40.69
CA THR A 63 -25.20 -37.82 -39.74
C THR A 63 -24.90 -37.24 -38.35
N ASP A 64 -25.43 -37.95 -37.36
CA ASP A 64 -25.36 -37.69 -35.92
C ASP A 64 -23.96 -37.73 -35.33
N ALA A 65 -23.71 -36.92 -34.29
CA ALA A 65 -22.73 -37.23 -33.24
C ALA A 65 -23.03 -36.43 -31.95
N GLU A 66 -23.71 -37.13 -31.05
CA GLU A 66 -23.57 -37.18 -29.58
C GLU A 66 -23.09 -35.97 -28.77
N ALA A 67 -23.91 -35.67 -27.75
CA ALA A 67 -23.60 -34.89 -26.58
C ALA A 67 -22.41 -35.47 -25.79
N GLY A 68 -21.45 -34.62 -25.43
CA GLY A 68 -20.31 -34.97 -24.58
C GLY A 68 -19.84 -33.79 -23.72
N ASN A 69 -20.26 -33.80 -22.46
CA ASN A 69 -19.68 -33.19 -21.25
C ASN A 69 -19.02 -31.78 -21.32
N ASN A 70 -19.73 -30.82 -20.74
CA ASN A 70 -19.15 -29.68 -20.03
C ASN A 70 -18.26 -30.17 -18.87
N ALA A 71 -16.95 -30.01 -19.00
CA ALA A 71 -16.03 -30.03 -17.86
C ALA A 71 -15.35 -28.65 -17.77
N THR A 72 -15.70 -27.91 -16.71
CA THR A 72 -14.95 -26.75 -16.21
C THR A 72 -13.49 -27.18 -15.93
N PRO A 73 -12.48 -26.45 -16.43
CA PRO A 73 -11.10 -26.75 -16.06
C PRO A 73 -10.89 -26.39 -14.58
N ASP A 74 -10.58 -27.42 -13.79
CA ASP A 74 -10.14 -27.30 -12.41
C ASP A 74 -8.83 -26.49 -12.36
N LEU A 75 -8.92 -25.24 -11.89
CA LEU A 75 -7.78 -24.35 -11.65
C LEU A 75 -7.19 -24.61 -10.25
N SER A 76 -6.94 -25.87 -9.90
CA SER A 76 -6.09 -26.21 -8.77
C SER A 76 -4.63 -25.85 -9.12
N LEU A 77 -4.21 -24.63 -8.77
CA LEU A 77 -2.80 -24.25 -8.83
C LEU A 77 -2.00 -25.17 -7.89
N PRO A 78 -0.87 -25.75 -8.33
CA PRO A 78 -0.05 -26.57 -7.46
C PRO A 78 0.49 -25.74 -6.31
N SER A 79 0.39 -26.26 -5.08
CA SER A 79 1.02 -25.72 -3.89
C SER A 79 2.51 -25.44 -4.16
N PRO A 80 3.05 -24.27 -3.78
CA PRO A 80 4.46 -24.01 -4.00
C PRO A 80 5.26 -24.91 -3.04
N VAL A 81 5.92 -25.92 -3.61
CA VAL A 81 7.04 -26.59 -2.96
C VAL A 81 8.22 -25.62 -3.03
N VAL A 82 8.22 -24.64 -2.12
CA VAL A 82 9.47 -24.02 -1.70
C VAL A 82 10.15 -25.08 -0.84
N ASP A 83 11.23 -25.66 -1.34
CA ASP A 83 12.09 -26.52 -0.55
C ASP A 83 12.78 -25.63 0.50
N ALA A 84 12.08 -25.37 1.61
CA ALA A 84 12.54 -24.56 2.73
C ALA A 84 13.58 -25.29 3.60
N SER A 85 14.11 -26.42 3.14
CA SER A 85 14.93 -27.31 3.95
C SER A 85 16.40 -26.86 4.08
N ASP A 86 16.89 -25.94 3.26
CA ASP A 86 18.35 -25.73 3.18
C ASP A 86 18.94 -24.62 4.06
N ARG A 87 18.12 -23.82 4.78
CA ARG A 87 18.57 -22.96 5.89
C ARG A 87 17.44 -22.68 6.88
N LEU A 88 17.02 -23.69 7.64
CA LEU A 88 16.31 -23.46 8.90
C LEU A 88 17.33 -23.05 9.95
N VAL A 89 17.77 -21.79 9.90
CA VAL A 89 18.30 -21.13 11.10
C VAL A 89 17.12 -21.16 12.10
N PRO A 90 17.30 -21.62 13.35
CA PRO A 90 16.20 -21.64 14.30
C PRO A 90 15.67 -20.20 14.46
N VAL A 91 14.45 -19.98 13.98
CA VAL A 91 13.73 -18.71 14.13
C VAL A 91 13.48 -18.55 15.62
N VAL A 92 14.30 -17.72 16.28
CA VAL A 92 14.05 -17.32 17.65
C VAL A 92 12.78 -16.47 17.61
N PRO A 93 11.72 -16.81 18.37
CA PRO A 93 10.51 -15.99 18.42
C PRO A 93 10.89 -14.54 18.68
N LEU A 94 10.29 -13.59 17.96
CA LEU A 94 10.70 -12.18 18.01
C LEU A 94 10.63 -11.64 19.44
N ALA A 95 9.67 -12.12 20.24
CA ALA A 95 9.52 -11.82 21.66
C ALA A 95 10.74 -12.23 22.50
N ASN A 96 11.47 -13.27 22.08
CA ASN A 96 12.69 -13.78 22.75
C ASN A 96 13.97 -13.15 22.18
N ALA A 97 13.91 -12.50 21.02
CA ALA A 97 15.03 -11.76 20.42
C ALA A 97 15.29 -10.40 21.10
N VAL A 98 14.38 -9.96 21.98
CA VAL A 98 14.52 -8.77 22.84
C VAL A 98 15.57 -9.05 23.92
N THR A 99 16.84 -9.08 23.51
CA THR A 99 17.97 -9.32 24.43
C THR A 99 18.69 -8.01 24.74
N THR A 100 19.22 -7.91 25.96
CA THR A 100 20.19 -6.88 26.32
C THR A 100 21.46 -7.14 25.51
N ALA A 101 21.69 -6.28 24.52
CA ALA A 101 22.83 -6.26 23.63
C ALA A 101 24.19 -6.23 24.37
N GLU A 102 24.72 -7.39 24.74
CA GLU A 102 26.05 -7.54 25.36
C GLU A 102 27.10 -8.06 24.37
N HIS A 103 26.69 -8.66 23.25
CA HIS A 103 27.58 -9.23 22.24
C HIS A 103 27.67 -8.35 20.98
N ALA A 104 28.84 -8.38 20.32
CA ALA A 104 29.03 -7.72 19.03
C ALA A 104 28.16 -8.39 17.94
N ALA A 105 27.65 -7.60 16.99
CA ALA A 105 26.95 -8.16 15.85
C ALA A 105 27.90 -8.97 14.94
N GLU A 106 27.33 -9.86 14.15
CA GLU A 106 28.05 -10.55 13.07
C GLU A 106 27.99 -9.74 11.76
N THR A 107 28.86 -10.07 10.81
CA THR A 107 28.77 -9.50 9.47
C THR A 107 27.50 -9.99 8.77
N LEU A 108 26.65 -9.06 8.36
CA LEU A 108 25.45 -9.38 7.60
C LEU A 108 25.83 -9.63 6.13
N HIS A 109 25.39 -10.75 5.58
CA HIS A 109 25.57 -11.08 4.17
C HIS A 109 24.23 -10.96 3.44
N LEU A 110 24.17 -10.07 2.45
CA LEU A 110 22.93 -9.79 1.72
C LEU A 110 23.27 -9.42 0.27
N LEU A 111 22.50 -9.93 -0.70
CA LEU A 111 22.69 -9.68 -2.14
C LEU A 111 24.13 -9.95 -2.65
N GLY A 112 24.81 -10.95 -2.07
CA GLY A 112 26.20 -11.29 -2.40
C GLY A 112 27.26 -10.35 -1.80
N ASP A 113 26.86 -9.30 -1.08
CA ASP A 113 27.75 -8.36 -0.40
C ASP A 113 27.84 -8.65 1.10
N SER A 114 28.88 -8.09 1.73
CA SER A 114 29.11 -8.15 3.18
C SER A 114 28.97 -6.77 3.81
N VAL A 115 28.17 -6.66 4.87
CA VAL A 115 27.94 -5.43 5.63
C VAL A 115 28.47 -5.65 7.05
N PRO A 116 29.68 -5.16 7.37
CA PRO A 116 30.27 -5.34 8.70
C PRO A 116 29.44 -4.70 9.82
N PRO A 117 29.58 -5.16 11.07
CA PRO A 117 29.01 -4.48 12.23
C PRO A 117 29.39 -3.00 12.31
N GLY A 118 28.50 -2.17 12.83
CA GLY A 118 28.73 -0.73 12.97
C GLY A 118 28.84 0.01 11.63
N SER A 119 28.19 -0.48 10.58
CA SER A 119 28.31 0.11 9.24
C SER A 119 26.98 0.32 8.53
N TYR A 120 27.00 1.28 7.61
CA TYR A 120 25.93 1.55 6.64
C TYR A 120 26.40 1.22 5.23
N ARG A 121 25.55 0.54 4.46
CA ARG A 121 25.79 0.21 3.05
C ARG A 121 24.53 0.40 2.23
N ARG A 122 24.71 0.83 0.98
CA ARG A 122 23.68 0.82 -0.05
C ARG A 122 24.02 -0.28 -1.05
N LEU A 123 23.24 -1.33 -1.04
CA LEU A 123 23.34 -2.47 -1.95
C LEU A 123 22.40 -2.27 -3.15
N ALA A 124 22.52 -3.16 -4.13
CA ALA A 124 21.79 -3.11 -5.39
C ALA A 124 21.05 -4.43 -5.61
N TRP A 125 19.72 -4.40 -5.51
CA TRP A 125 18.87 -5.54 -5.88
C TRP A 125 18.37 -5.37 -7.32
N SER A 126 18.44 -6.42 -8.13
CA SER A 126 18.03 -6.39 -9.54
C SER A 126 17.10 -7.56 -9.86
N ALA A 127 15.80 -7.29 -9.88
CA ALA A 127 14.77 -8.31 -10.04
C ALA A 127 14.34 -8.55 -11.49
N THR A 128 14.62 -7.57 -12.36
CA THR A 128 14.15 -7.52 -13.74
C THR A 128 15.12 -6.71 -14.59
N GLU A 129 14.97 -6.84 -15.90
CA GLU A 129 15.66 -6.04 -16.91
C GLU A 129 14.69 -5.12 -17.67
N LEU A 130 15.25 -4.12 -18.34
CA LEU A 130 14.56 -3.32 -19.35
C LEU A 130 14.44 -4.11 -20.66
N PHE A 131 13.70 -3.59 -21.65
CA PHE A 131 13.53 -4.27 -22.94
C PHE A 131 14.86 -4.40 -23.72
N GLU A 132 15.85 -3.57 -23.39
CA GLU A 132 17.23 -3.64 -23.90
C GLU A 132 18.10 -4.69 -23.19
N GLY A 133 17.56 -5.46 -22.23
CA GLY A 133 18.30 -6.47 -21.46
C GLY A 133 19.18 -5.88 -20.34
N LEU A 134 18.99 -4.61 -19.98
CA LEU A 134 19.75 -3.95 -18.92
C LEU A 134 19.08 -4.17 -17.55
N PRO A 135 19.81 -4.63 -16.52
CA PRO A 135 19.22 -4.86 -15.21
C PRO A 135 18.74 -3.55 -14.58
N VAL A 136 17.56 -3.62 -13.96
CA VAL A 136 16.97 -2.50 -13.24
C VAL A 136 17.34 -2.64 -11.77
N SER A 137 18.33 -1.87 -11.35
CA SER A 137 18.82 -1.87 -9.98
C SER A 137 17.97 -0.97 -9.08
N THR A 138 17.47 -1.56 -7.99
CA THR A 138 16.77 -0.90 -6.89
C THR A 138 17.70 -0.82 -5.68
N PRO A 139 17.88 0.37 -5.07
CA PRO A 139 18.67 0.51 -3.85
C PRO A 139 18.07 -0.26 -2.67
N VAL A 140 18.92 -1.04 -2.00
CA VAL A 140 18.63 -1.65 -0.69
C VAL A 140 19.54 -1.00 0.33
N LEU A 141 18.96 -0.30 1.30
CA LEU A 141 19.69 0.37 2.37
C LEU A 141 19.89 -0.64 3.51
N VAL A 142 21.10 -0.75 4.03
CA VAL A 142 21.41 -1.68 5.12
C VAL A 142 22.19 -0.94 6.19
N VAL A 143 21.65 -0.93 7.40
CA VAL A 143 22.34 -0.49 8.62
C VAL A 143 22.59 -1.75 9.45
N ASN A 144 23.85 -2.18 9.55
CA ASN A 144 24.22 -3.27 10.45
C ASN A 144 24.76 -2.67 11.75
N GLY A 145 24.09 -2.94 12.86
CA GLY A 145 24.42 -2.42 14.17
C GLY A 145 25.75 -2.94 14.71
N GLN A 146 26.28 -2.25 15.71
CA GLN A 146 27.50 -2.67 16.40
C GLN A 146 27.24 -3.89 17.30
N PHE A 147 26.01 -4.04 17.80
CA PHE A 147 25.62 -5.07 18.76
C PHE A 147 24.65 -6.09 18.16
N ALA A 148 24.67 -7.31 18.67
CA ALA A 148 23.75 -8.36 18.25
C ALA A 148 22.28 -7.99 18.55
N GLY A 149 21.36 -8.46 17.70
CA GLY A 149 19.93 -8.20 17.79
C GLY A 149 19.19 -8.64 16.51
N PRO A 150 17.87 -8.43 16.42
CA PRO A 150 17.08 -8.87 15.27
C PRO A 150 17.33 -8.02 14.02
N THR A 151 17.01 -8.57 12.86
CA THR A 151 16.98 -7.88 11.56
C THR A 151 15.55 -7.45 11.22
N VAL A 152 15.30 -6.15 11.23
CA VAL A 152 13.98 -5.57 10.89
C VAL A 152 13.99 -5.01 9.48
N CYS A 153 13.02 -5.41 8.67
CA CYS A 153 12.87 -4.94 7.29
C CYS A 153 11.76 -3.91 7.15
N LEU A 154 12.06 -2.83 6.43
CA LEU A 154 11.12 -1.77 6.07
C LEU A 154 10.97 -1.75 4.56
N THR A 155 9.77 -1.99 4.05
CA THR A 155 9.48 -1.97 2.62
C THR A 155 8.47 -0.91 2.30
N ALA A 156 8.63 -0.27 1.14
CA ALA A 156 7.70 0.73 0.66
C ALA A 156 7.58 0.67 -0.86
N ALA A 157 6.49 1.26 -1.34
CA ALA A 157 6.15 1.32 -2.75
C ALA A 157 6.22 -0.05 -3.45
N VAL A 158 5.65 -1.08 -2.81
CA VAL A 158 5.19 -2.30 -3.51
C VAL A 158 4.17 -1.89 -4.58
N HIS A 159 3.36 -0.87 -4.27
CA HIS A 159 2.63 -0.07 -5.23
C HIS A 159 3.38 1.22 -5.54
N GLY A 160 3.64 1.49 -6.81
CA GLY A 160 4.55 2.58 -7.21
C GLY A 160 4.04 4.00 -6.97
N ASP A 161 2.74 4.18 -6.70
CA ASP A 161 2.11 5.47 -6.41
C ASP A 161 2.11 5.85 -4.92
N GLU A 162 2.65 5.03 -4.03
CA GLU A 162 2.52 5.21 -2.59
C GLU A 162 3.75 5.92 -1.97
N LEU A 163 3.75 7.26 -2.05
CA LEU A 163 4.94 8.09 -1.74
C LEU A 163 5.31 8.17 -0.25
N ASN A 164 4.31 8.09 0.64
CA ASN A 164 4.52 8.32 2.08
C ASN A 164 5.50 7.31 2.69
N GLY A 165 5.35 6.02 2.34
CA GLY A 165 6.24 4.95 2.79
C GLY A 165 7.68 5.16 2.34
N ILE A 166 7.90 5.62 1.12
CA ILE A 166 9.26 5.88 0.57
C ILE A 166 10.00 6.87 1.47
N GLU A 167 9.34 7.98 1.83
CA GLU A 167 9.93 9.00 2.67
C GLU A 167 10.11 8.53 4.13
N MET A 168 9.21 7.68 4.64
CA MET A 168 9.38 7.06 5.96
C MET A 168 10.63 6.18 6.00
N VAL A 169 10.80 5.26 5.04
CA VAL A 169 12.00 4.41 4.95
C VAL A 169 13.25 5.28 4.87
N ARG A 170 13.24 6.30 3.99
CA ARG A 170 14.38 7.20 3.83
C ARG A 170 14.78 7.86 5.15
N ARG A 171 13.82 8.43 5.90
CA ARG A 171 14.13 9.11 7.19
C ARG A 171 14.69 8.13 8.21
N VAL A 172 13.99 7.03 8.44
CA VAL A 172 14.43 6.01 9.42
C VAL A 172 15.84 5.53 9.08
N MET A 173 16.09 5.12 7.83
CA MET A 173 17.40 4.58 7.42
C MET A 173 18.55 5.58 7.55
N HIS A 174 18.29 6.88 7.35
CA HIS A 174 19.33 7.92 7.43
C HIS A 174 19.53 8.49 8.85
N GLU A 175 18.59 8.26 9.76
CA GLU A 175 18.68 8.71 11.16
C GLU A 175 19.31 7.65 12.08
N LEU A 176 19.32 6.38 11.64
CA LEU A 176 19.97 5.29 12.38
C LEU A 176 21.49 5.49 12.47
N ASN A 177 22.00 5.36 13.70
CA ASN A 177 23.43 5.33 13.97
C ASN A 177 23.88 3.86 14.18
N PRO A 178 24.67 3.27 13.27
CA PRO A 178 25.16 1.89 13.39
C PRO A 178 25.88 1.59 14.72
N ASP A 179 26.65 2.55 15.25
CA ASP A 179 27.42 2.39 16.50
C ASP A 179 26.53 2.21 17.74
N LYS A 180 25.24 2.55 17.62
CA LYS A 180 24.27 2.53 18.72
C LYS A 180 23.10 1.58 18.46
N LEU A 181 23.14 0.84 17.36
CA LEU A 181 22.10 -0.09 16.95
C LEU A 181 22.44 -1.52 17.41
N SER A 182 21.44 -2.20 17.95
CA SER A 182 21.45 -3.65 18.17
C SER A 182 20.67 -4.33 17.03
N GLY A 183 21.27 -5.33 16.39
CA GLY A 183 20.71 -5.97 15.20
C GLY A 183 20.92 -5.16 13.94
N ALA A 184 20.07 -5.37 12.94
CA ALA A 184 20.18 -4.71 11.64
C ALA A 184 18.83 -4.16 11.16
N VAL A 185 18.88 -3.12 10.34
CA VAL A 185 17.70 -2.62 9.62
C VAL A 185 17.98 -2.66 8.13
N ILE A 186 17.08 -3.30 7.38
CA ILE A 186 17.12 -3.35 5.92
C ILE A 186 15.94 -2.52 5.40
N GLY A 187 16.23 -1.47 4.64
CA GLY A 187 15.23 -0.60 4.04
C GLY A 187 15.20 -0.74 2.53
N VAL A 188 14.03 -1.03 1.96
CA VAL A 188 13.78 -0.99 0.52
C VAL A 188 12.73 0.08 0.24
N PRO A 189 13.14 1.34 -0.04
CA PRO A 189 12.18 2.43 -0.20
C PRO A 189 11.27 2.25 -1.41
N ILE A 190 11.70 1.55 -2.46
CA ILE A 190 10.94 1.41 -3.70
C ILE A 190 11.05 -0.02 -4.21
N VAL A 191 10.09 -0.89 -3.85
CA VAL A 191 10.07 -2.28 -4.34
C VAL A 191 9.67 -2.33 -5.81
N ASN A 192 8.57 -1.67 -6.18
CA ASN A 192 8.07 -1.61 -7.56
C ASN A 192 8.61 -0.36 -8.28
N LEU A 193 9.90 -0.37 -8.59
CA LEU A 193 10.58 0.75 -9.27
C LEU A 193 9.95 1.10 -10.63
N GLN A 194 9.43 0.10 -11.35
CA GLN A 194 8.75 0.32 -12.62
C GLN A 194 7.42 1.06 -12.43
N GLY A 195 6.61 0.66 -11.44
CA GLY A 195 5.39 1.36 -11.04
C GLY A 195 5.68 2.79 -10.62
N PHE A 196 6.72 2.98 -9.79
CA PHE A 196 7.11 4.30 -9.29
C PHE A 196 7.48 5.28 -10.40
N ARG A 197 8.26 4.85 -11.39
CA ARG A 197 8.58 5.68 -12.57
C ARG A 197 7.36 6.17 -13.34
N ARG A 198 6.24 5.46 -13.23
CA ARG A 198 4.98 5.79 -13.91
C ARG A 198 3.94 6.43 -12.99
N GLY A 199 4.26 6.64 -11.72
CA GLY A 199 3.26 7.04 -10.70
C GLY A 199 2.07 6.09 -10.66
N SER A 200 2.33 4.78 -10.70
CA SER A 200 1.29 3.76 -10.87
C SER A 200 1.42 2.66 -9.82
N ARG A 201 0.27 2.26 -9.24
CA ARG A 201 0.13 1.06 -8.41
C ARG A 201 0.75 -0.18 -9.06
N TYR A 202 0.52 -0.34 -10.35
CA TYR A 202 0.78 -1.59 -11.08
C TYR A 202 2.18 -1.65 -11.68
N LEU A 203 2.60 -2.85 -12.07
CA LEU A 203 3.70 -3.05 -13.01
C LEU A 203 3.31 -2.60 -14.44
N PRO A 204 4.27 -2.42 -15.37
CA PRO A 204 3.96 -1.99 -16.75
C PRO A 204 2.97 -2.90 -17.48
N ASP A 205 2.93 -4.19 -17.13
CA ASP A 205 1.97 -5.18 -17.64
C ASP A 205 0.63 -5.21 -16.89
N ARG A 206 0.35 -4.16 -16.10
CA ARG A 206 -0.88 -3.94 -15.32
C ARG A 206 -1.13 -4.92 -14.18
N ARG A 207 -0.16 -5.78 -13.86
CA ARG A 207 -0.27 -6.67 -12.70
C ARG A 207 0.01 -5.89 -11.42
N ASP A 208 -0.79 -6.19 -10.41
CA ASP A 208 -0.53 -5.75 -9.04
C ASP A 208 0.53 -6.68 -8.44
N LEU A 209 1.72 -6.14 -8.12
CA LEU A 209 2.81 -6.94 -7.56
C LEU A 209 2.38 -7.63 -6.25
N ASN A 210 1.54 -6.98 -5.45
CA ASN A 210 1.08 -7.51 -4.18
C ASN A 210 -0.04 -8.58 -4.30
N ARG A 211 -0.17 -9.18 -5.48
CA ARG A 211 -1.00 -10.38 -5.72
C ARG A 211 -0.18 -11.60 -6.15
N TYR A 212 1.15 -11.46 -6.15
CA TYR A 212 2.06 -12.47 -6.69
C TYR A 212 3.07 -13.01 -5.68
N PHE A 213 3.09 -12.57 -4.42
CA PHE A 213 3.99 -13.13 -3.40
C PHE A 213 3.57 -14.55 -2.97
N PRO A 214 4.52 -15.47 -2.68
CA PRO A 214 5.98 -15.30 -2.67
C PRO A 214 6.65 -15.37 -4.05
N GLY A 215 5.87 -15.47 -5.14
CA GLY A 215 6.38 -15.47 -6.50
C GLY A 215 6.82 -16.84 -7.03
N ASN A 216 7.23 -16.84 -8.29
CA ASN A 216 7.74 -18.01 -8.99
C ASN A 216 8.80 -17.55 -10.02
N ARG A 217 10.02 -18.12 -9.94
CA ARG A 217 11.13 -17.82 -10.86
C ARG A 217 10.83 -18.09 -12.34
N ASN A 218 9.88 -18.97 -12.62
CA ASN A 218 9.43 -19.34 -13.96
C ASN A 218 8.06 -18.72 -14.32
N GLY A 219 7.54 -17.83 -13.47
CA GLY A 219 6.24 -17.20 -13.66
C GLY A 219 6.30 -15.95 -14.54
N SER A 220 5.23 -15.15 -14.46
CA SER A 220 5.17 -13.83 -15.09
C SER A 220 6.24 -12.87 -14.55
N ALA A 221 6.45 -11.72 -15.20
CA ALA A 221 7.35 -10.68 -14.72
C ALA A 221 7.07 -10.30 -13.25
N ALA A 222 5.81 -10.08 -12.89
CA ALA A 222 5.39 -9.83 -11.50
C ALA A 222 5.79 -10.97 -10.55
N SER A 223 5.55 -12.22 -10.97
CA SER A 223 5.87 -13.41 -10.18
C SER A 223 7.38 -13.59 -9.98
N ARG A 224 8.20 -13.26 -10.98
CA ARG A 224 9.65 -13.32 -10.90
C ARG A 224 10.22 -12.22 -10.00
N ILE A 225 9.70 -11.00 -10.12
CA ILE A 225 10.07 -9.89 -9.23
C ILE A 225 9.72 -10.24 -7.78
N ALA A 226 8.49 -10.71 -7.53
CA ALA A 226 8.04 -11.15 -6.22
C ALA A 226 8.94 -12.26 -5.66
N HIS A 227 9.31 -13.24 -6.50
CA HIS A 227 10.20 -14.34 -6.10
C HIS A 227 11.58 -13.85 -5.68
N SER A 228 12.26 -13.07 -6.53
CA SER A 228 13.57 -12.52 -6.23
C SER A 228 13.54 -11.65 -4.97
N PHE A 229 12.54 -10.76 -4.85
CA PHE A 229 12.40 -9.92 -3.65
C PHE A 229 12.23 -10.76 -2.38
N PHE A 230 11.37 -11.78 -2.46
CA PHE A 230 11.05 -12.62 -1.33
C PHE A 230 12.27 -13.42 -0.88
N THR A 231 12.96 -14.09 -1.82
CA THR A 231 14.08 -14.97 -1.49
C THR A 231 15.37 -14.23 -1.15
N GLU A 232 15.65 -13.10 -1.80
CA GLU A 232 16.93 -12.40 -1.65
C GLU A 232 16.90 -11.30 -0.58
N ILE A 233 15.72 -10.90 -0.12
CA ILE A 233 15.56 -9.84 0.88
C ILE A 233 14.68 -10.31 2.04
N VAL A 234 13.41 -10.66 1.79
CA VAL A 234 12.43 -10.89 2.87
C VAL A 234 12.82 -12.06 3.78
N LEU A 235 13.31 -13.16 3.22
CA LEU A 235 13.73 -14.33 4.00
C LEU A 235 15.01 -14.10 4.85
N HIS A 236 15.65 -12.93 4.72
CA HIS A 236 16.80 -12.54 5.55
C HIS A 236 16.39 -11.67 6.74
N CYS A 237 15.10 -11.47 6.98
CA CYS A 237 14.55 -10.62 8.02
C CYS A 237 13.92 -11.44 9.15
N ASP A 238 13.98 -10.94 10.39
CA ASP A 238 13.26 -11.49 11.55
C ASP A 238 11.88 -10.85 11.73
N ALA A 239 11.65 -9.67 11.16
CA ALA A 239 10.36 -8.98 11.12
C ALA A 239 10.25 -8.06 9.91
N LEU A 240 9.03 -7.83 9.42
CA LEU A 240 8.76 -6.98 8.26
C LEU A 240 7.65 -5.96 8.53
N ILE A 241 7.89 -4.72 8.14
CA ILE A 241 6.93 -3.63 8.17
C ILE A 241 6.76 -3.17 6.73
N ASP A 242 5.61 -3.48 6.14
CA ASP A 242 5.28 -3.08 4.77
C ASP A 242 4.45 -1.80 4.78
N LEU A 243 5.01 -0.73 4.22
CA LEU A 243 4.47 0.62 4.30
C LEU A 243 3.64 0.93 3.05
N HIS A 244 2.34 1.12 3.25
CA HIS A 244 1.34 1.39 2.23
C HIS A 244 0.57 2.69 2.50
N THR A 245 -0.22 3.08 1.52
CA THR A 245 -1.23 4.13 1.65
C THR A 245 -2.59 3.67 1.11
N GLY A 246 -3.61 4.52 1.24
CA GLY A 246 -4.89 4.28 0.59
C GLY A 246 -4.73 4.02 -0.91
N SER A 247 -5.52 3.10 -1.47
CA SER A 247 -5.44 2.80 -2.90
C SER A 247 -6.25 3.80 -3.72
N PHE A 248 -5.72 4.18 -4.90
CA PHE A 248 -6.37 5.12 -5.81
C PHE A 248 -6.79 6.42 -5.10
N GLU A 249 -7.96 6.98 -5.39
CA GLU A 249 -8.43 8.20 -4.72
C GLU A 249 -9.02 7.91 -3.32
N ARG A 250 -8.28 7.20 -2.46
CA ARG A 250 -8.63 6.98 -1.04
C ARG A 250 -7.51 7.47 -0.12
N THR A 251 -7.87 7.77 1.11
CA THR A 251 -6.94 8.12 2.18
C THR A 251 -7.24 7.31 3.43
N ASN A 252 -6.21 6.92 4.15
CA ASN A 252 -6.27 6.15 5.40
C ASN A 252 -5.68 6.97 6.54
N LEU A 253 -6.28 6.89 7.74
CA LEU A 253 -5.56 7.25 8.95
C LEU A 253 -4.36 6.31 9.12
N PRO A 254 -3.26 6.78 9.73
CA PRO A 254 -2.18 5.90 10.17
C PRO A 254 -2.73 4.74 11.00
N GLN A 255 -2.65 3.55 10.43
CA GLN A 255 -3.16 2.33 11.04
C GLN A 255 -2.31 1.13 10.64
N LEU A 256 -2.10 0.22 11.60
CA LEU A 256 -1.54 -1.09 11.34
C LEU A 256 -2.64 -2.07 10.97
N ARG A 257 -2.41 -2.87 9.93
CA ARG A 257 -3.17 -4.08 9.64
C ARG A 257 -2.35 -5.29 10.05
N ALA A 258 -2.90 -6.08 10.96
CA ALA A 258 -2.17 -7.16 11.61
C ALA A 258 -3.07 -8.37 11.90
N ASP A 259 -2.53 -9.58 11.71
CA ASP A 259 -3.17 -10.80 12.17
C ASP A 259 -2.81 -11.06 13.64
N LEU A 260 -3.63 -10.50 14.52
CA LEU A 260 -3.47 -10.57 15.98
C LEU A 260 -3.64 -11.98 16.58
N ARG A 261 -3.93 -13.00 15.78
CA ARG A 261 -3.86 -14.40 16.23
C ARG A 261 -2.42 -14.90 16.33
N ASN A 262 -1.48 -14.24 15.64
CA ASN A 262 -0.07 -14.57 15.70
C ASN A 262 0.64 -13.74 16.80
N PRO A 263 1.20 -14.36 17.84
CA PRO A 263 1.83 -13.66 18.97
C PRO A 263 3.08 -12.85 18.59
N ASP A 264 3.85 -13.28 17.58
CA ASP A 264 5.00 -12.51 17.10
C ASP A 264 4.55 -11.25 16.36
N VAL A 265 3.45 -11.33 15.61
CA VAL A 265 2.81 -10.15 15.00
C VAL A 265 2.27 -9.20 16.07
N VAL A 266 1.65 -9.71 17.14
CA VAL A 266 1.19 -8.90 18.27
C VAL A 266 2.37 -8.12 18.89
N THR A 267 3.53 -8.76 19.05
CA THR A 267 4.76 -8.11 19.56
C THR A 267 5.14 -6.90 18.72
N ILE A 268 5.06 -6.99 17.39
CA ILE A 268 5.29 -5.85 16.49
C ILE A 268 4.26 -4.74 16.75
N THR A 269 2.97 -5.07 16.81
CA THR A 269 1.91 -4.05 16.96
C THR A 269 2.04 -3.25 18.25
N GLN A 270 2.46 -3.88 19.35
CA GLN A 270 2.67 -3.22 20.64
C GLN A 270 3.79 -2.15 20.58
N GLY A 271 4.72 -2.29 19.63
CA GLY A 271 5.82 -1.35 19.43
C GLY A 271 5.44 -0.05 18.71
N PHE A 272 4.26 0.06 18.10
CA PHE A 272 3.88 1.23 17.29
C PHE A 272 3.16 2.37 18.06
N GLY A 273 3.03 2.24 19.38
CA GLY A 273 2.55 3.30 20.27
C GLY A 273 1.13 3.78 19.90
N ALA A 274 0.99 5.07 19.59
CA ALA A 274 -0.27 5.75 19.28
C ALA A 274 -0.79 5.48 17.85
N THR A 275 -0.51 4.32 17.26
CA THR A 275 -1.00 3.95 15.93
C THR A 275 -2.23 3.05 16.08
N VAL A 276 -3.29 3.33 15.33
CA VAL A 276 -4.50 2.50 15.32
C VAL A 276 -4.13 1.07 14.88
N ILE A 277 -4.64 0.04 15.55
CA ILE A 277 -4.41 -1.35 15.15
C ILE A 277 -5.74 -1.97 14.70
N LEU A 278 -5.72 -2.51 13.49
CA LEU A 278 -6.84 -3.22 12.86
C LEU A 278 -6.49 -4.71 12.75
N HIS A 279 -7.32 -5.56 13.37
CA HIS A 279 -7.24 -6.99 13.14
C HIS A 279 -7.69 -7.31 11.71
N SER A 280 -6.83 -7.95 10.91
CA SER A 280 -7.21 -8.45 9.59
C SER A 280 -6.40 -9.67 9.17
N THR A 281 -7.09 -10.63 8.55
CA THR A 281 -6.43 -11.76 7.88
C THR A 281 -5.80 -11.26 6.57
N PRO A 282 -4.51 -11.54 6.31
CA PRO A 282 -3.87 -11.14 5.06
C PRO A 282 -4.40 -11.97 3.87
N ALA A 283 -4.62 -11.29 2.73
CA ALA A 283 -5.05 -11.96 1.52
C ALA A 283 -3.93 -12.81 0.90
N ARG A 284 -4.26 -13.97 0.33
CA ARG A 284 -3.29 -14.78 -0.43
C ARG A 284 -2.70 -13.96 -1.58
N GLY A 285 -1.40 -14.12 -1.82
CA GLY A 285 -0.67 -13.38 -2.85
C GLY A 285 -0.06 -12.05 -2.37
N THR A 286 -0.42 -11.58 -1.17
CA THR A 286 0.19 -10.39 -0.56
C THR A 286 1.55 -10.69 0.07
N LEU A 287 2.40 -9.68 0.17
CA LEU A 287 3.67 -9.75 0.86
C LEU A 287 3.46 -10.09 2.35
N ARG A 288 2.50 -9.44 3.01
CA ARG A 288 2.13 -9.73 4.40
C ARG A 288 1.74 -11.19 4.61
N TYR A 289 0.92 -11.77 3.73
CA TYR A 289 0.57 -13.19 3.79
C TYR A 289 1.81 -14.07 3.63
N ALA A 290 2.57 -13.86 2.56
CA ALA A 290 3.69 -14.73 2.21
C ALA A 290 4.80 -14.70 3.26
N ALA A 291 5.16 -13.52 3.76
CA ALA A 291 6.22 -13.35 4.76
C ALA A 291 5.82 -13.96 6.11
N THR A 292 4.60 -13.68 6.58
CA THR A 292 4.10 -14.27 7.84
C THR A 292 4.00 -15.79 7.74
N ALA A 293 3.55 -16.32 6.60
CA ALA A 293 3.49 -17.77 6.36
C ALA A 293 4.88 -18.43 6.30
N ALA A 294 5.93 -17.68 5.97
CA ALA A 294 7.32 -18.15 5.98
C ALA A 294 8.03 -17.95 7.33
N GLY A 295 7.31 -17.53 8.38
CA GLY A 295 7.86 -17.33 9.72
C GLY A 295 8.44 -15.94 9.97
N VAL A 296 8.29 -14.99 9.03
CA VAL A 296 8.68 -13.58 9.21
C VAL A 296 7.44 -12.78 9.63
N PRO A 297 7.21 -12.52 10.94
CA PRO A 297 6.06 -11.76 11.40
C PRO A 297 5.99 -10.40 10.69
N THR A 298 4.85 -10.13 10.06
CA THR A 298 4.67 -8.96 9.18
C THR A 298 3.44 -8.15 9.55
N VAL A 299 3.58 -6.82 9.57
CA VAL A 299 2.47 -5.87 9.65
C VAL A 299 2.48 -4.95 8.44
N THR A 300 1.30 -4.52 8.01
CA THR A 300 1.16 -3.44 7.03
C THR A 300 0.85 -2.14 7.77
N LEU A 301 1.60 -1.06 7.53
CA LEU A 301 1.21 0.28 7.95
C LEU A 301 0.55 1.02 6.79
N GLU A 302 -0.69 1.43 6.98
CA GLU A 302 -1.46 2.26 6.04
C GLU A 302 -1.45 3.70 6.53
N ALA A 303 -0.97 4.66 5.74
CA ALA A 303 -0.84 6.05 6.19
C ALA A 303 -0.99 7.09 5.05
N GLY A 304 -2.14 7.76 5.01
CA GLY A 304 -2.48 8.75 3.96
C GLY A 304 -3.07 8.13 2.71
N GLY A 305 -3.10 8.88 1.61
CA GLY A 305 -3.46 8.43 0.26
C GLY A 305 -2.25 8.25 -0.65
N PRO A 306 -2.44 7.83 -1.90
CA PRO A 306 -1.38 7.66 -2.88
C PRO A 306 -1.17 8.97 -3.64
N SER A 307 -0.14 9.00 -4.49
CA SER A 307 0.23 10.08 -5.40
C SER A 307 0.63 11.42 -4.76
N GLU A 308 0.40 11.59 -3.46
CA GLU A 308 0.70 12.79 -2.69
C GLU A 308 1.63 12.48 -1.51
N LEU A 309 2.54 13.40 -1.20
CA LEU A 309 3.41 13.30 -0.03
C LEU A 309 2.78 14.04 1.16
N GLU A 310 2.22 13.29 2.10
CA GLU A 310 1.53 13.82 3.27
C GLU A 310 2.46 13.81 4.49
N LEU A 311 3.17 14.93 4.69
CA LEU A 311 4.23 15.03 5.71
C LEU A 311 3.76 14.77 7.15
N LYS A 312 2.47 14.96 7.45
CA LYS A 312 1.90 14.63 8.75
C LYS A 312 1.88 13.12 8.98
N GLU A 313 1.43 12.37 7.97
CA GLU A 313 1.33 10.92 8.01
C GLU A 313 2.73 10.27 7.99
N VAL A 314 3.65 10.83 7.19
CA VAL A 314 5.08 10.48 7.23
C VAL A 314 5.66 10.62 8.64
N LYS A 315 5.41 11.76 9.32
CA LYS A 315 5.91 11.97 10.69
C LYS A 315 5.31 10.96 11.67
N HIS A 316 4.05 10.58 11.50
CA HIS A 316 3.42 9.55 12.33
C HIS A 316 4.09 8.19 12.10
N GLY A 317 4.24 7.77 10.85
CA GLY A 317 4.84 6.49 10.49
C GLY A 317 6.29 6.37 10.94
N VAL A 318 7.12 7.41 10.73
CA VAL A 318 8.52 7.43 11.22
C VAL A 318 8.57 7.23 12.72
N LYS A 319 7.78 7.99 13.49
CA LYS A 319 7.75 7.83 14.96
C LYS A 319 7.25 6.44 15.38
N GLY A 320 6.30 5.87 14.64
CA GLY A 320 5.81 4.51 14.87
C GLY A 320 6.94 3.48 14.72
N VAL A 321 7.68 3.55 13.61
CA VAL A 321 8.83 2.67 13.35
C VAL A 321 9.95 2.88 14.38
N GLU A 322 10.31 4.12 14.72
CA GLU A 322 11.31 4.41 15.76
C GLU A 322 10.91 3.85 17.13
N THR A 323 9.62 3.90 17.46
CA THR A 323 9.08 3.36 18.71
C THR A 323 9.11 1.83 18.69
N LEU A 324 8.87 1.21 17.54
CA LEU A 324 9.03 -0.23 17.37
C LEU A 324 10.48 -0.63 17.61
N LEU A 325 11.44 0.01 16.92
CA LEU A 325 12.86 -0.30 17.06
C LEU A 325 13.32 -0.14 18.51
N HIS A 326 12.79 0.85 19.23
CA HIS A 326 13.04 1.01 20.66
C HIS A 326 12.44 -0.13 21.49
N THR A 327 11.19 -0.51 21.22
CA THR A 327 10.49 -1.59 21.93
C THR A 327 11.15 -2.95 21.72
N LEU A 328 11.73 -3.17 20.54
CA LEU A 328 12.55 -4.34 20.22
C LEU A 328 13.98 -4.27 20.82
N GLY A 329 14.32 -3.20 21.55
CA GLY A 329 15.65 -3.04 22.16
C GLY A 329 16.78 -2.71 21.17
N MET A 330 16.44 -2.37 19.92
CA MET A 330 17.42 -2.08 18.87
C MET A 330 18.07 -0.71 19.04
N VAL A 331 17.34 0.28 19.58
CA VAL A 331 17.86 1.64 19.81
C VAL A 331 17.60 2.09 21.24
N LYS A 332 18.52 2.89 21.79
CA LYS A 332 18.38 3.44 23.15
C LYS A 332 17.42 4.62 23.18
N ARG A 333 16.40 4.54 24.06
CA ARG A 333 15.49 5.61 24.48
C ARG A 333 14.73 6.33 23.34
N SER A 334 13.51 5.89 23.08
CA SER A 334 12.47 6.72 22.44
C SER A 334 11.69 7.48 23.52
N ARG A 335 11.35 8.75 23.28
CA ARG A 335 10.35 9.44 24.10
C ARG A 335 9.00 8.85 23.72
N LEU A 336 8.29 8.24 24.67
CA LEU A 336 6.88 7.86 24.49
C LEU A 336 6.12 9.08 23.94
N TRP A 337 5.39 8.89 22.85
CA TRP A 337 4.65 9.95 22.17
C TRP A 337 3.20 9.55 21.99
N GLY A 338 2.31 10.47 22.35
CA GLY A 338 0.85 10.27 22.28
C GLY A 338 0.31 9.41 23.42
N ASP A 339 -1.01 9.50 23.59
CA ASP A 339 -1.77 8.54 24.38
C ASP A 339 -2.00 7.27 23.52
N PRO A 340 -2.18 6.09 24.12
CA PRO A 340 -2.54 4.89 23.37
C PRO A 340 -3.85 5.13 22.59
N GLU A 341 -3.79 5.08 21.26
CA GLU A 341 -4.99 5.09 20.43
C GLU A 341 -5.78 3.78 20.69
N PRO A 342 -7.12 3.76 20.50
CA PRO A 342 -7.92 2.56 20.75
C PRO A 342 -7.35 1.38 19.98
N VAL A 343 -7.05 0.33 20.74
CA VAL A 343 -6.08 -0.70 20.33
C VAL A 343 -6.71 -1.74 19.39
N TYR A 344 -8.04 -1.80 19.25
CA TYR A 344 -8.68 -2.81 18.41
C TYR A 344 -9.94 -2.28 17.77
N TYR A 345 -9.93 -2.22 16.44
CA TYR A 345 -11.14 -2.01 15.68
C TYR A 345 -11.54 -3.33 15.02
N ARG A 346 -12.81 -3.71 15.16
CA ARG A 346 -13.49 -4.35 14.02
C ARG A 346 -13.80 -3.23 13.04
N SER A 347 -13.83 -3.51 11.76
CA SER A 347 -14.12 -2.46 10.79
C SER A 347 -15.13 -2.92 9.76
N SER A 348 -15.84 -1.97 9.17
CA SER A 348 -16.79 -2.23 8.11
C SER A 348 -16.71 -1.14 7.06
N TRP A 349 -16.79 -1.55 5.80
CA TRP A 349 -16.86 -0.63 4.69
C TRP A 349 -18.31 -0.29 4.35
N VAL A 350 -18.62 1.00 4.25
CA VAL A 350 -19.85 1.49 3.64
C VAL A 350 -19.64 1.60 2.14
N ARG A 351 -20.42 0.84 1.38
CA ARG A 351 -20.32 0.75 -0.08
C ARG A 351 -21.38 1.57 -0.78
N ALA A 352 -21.04 2.06 -1.96
CA ALA A 352 -21.94 2.74 -2.86
C ALA A 352 -22.99 1.76 -3.41
N ASN A 353 -24.28 2.02 -3.21
CA ASN A 353 -25.35 1.20 -3.81
C ASN A 353 -25.70 1.64 -5.25
N ARG A 354 -25.27 2.85 -5.64
CA ARG A 354 -25.53 3.47 -6.94
C ARG A 354 -24.24 4.13 -7.46
N GLY A 355 -24.13 4.29 -8.77
CA GLY A 355 -23.04 5.05 -9.38
C GLY A 355 -23.35 6.54 -9.42
N GLY A 356 -22.32 7.37 -9.46
CA GLY A 356 -22.43 8.83 -9.51
C GLY A 356 -21.20 9.51 -8.90
N ILE A 357 -21.33 10.81 -8.61
CA ILE A 357 -20.27 11.59 -7.97
C ILE A 357 -20.45 11.51 -6.45
N LEU A 358 -19.46 10.96 -5.75
CA LEU A 358 -19.40 10.94 -4.29
C LEU A 358 -19.05 12.33 -3.75
N LEU A 359 -19.87 12.81 -2.82
CA LEU A 359 -19.66 14.01 -2.02
C LEU A 359 -19.67 13.59 -0.55
N ALA A 360 -18.50 13.61 0.10
CA ALA A 360 -18.38 13.27 1.51
C ALA A 360 -18.80 14.44 2.41
N ASP A 361 -19.60 14.14 3.43
CA ASP A 361 -20.04 15.08 4.48
C ASP A 361 -19.22 14.94 5.78
N VAL A 362 -18.37 13.91 5.86
CA VAL A 362 -17.47 13.65 6.99
C VAL A 362 -16.01 13.76 6.58
N SER A 363 -15.13 14.04 7.55
CA SER A 363 -13.68 14.04 7.34
C SER A 363 -13.04 12.76 7.89
N LEU A 364 -11.87 12.40 7.36
CA LEU A 364 -11.04 11.32 7.89
C LEU A 364 -10.77 11.55 9.39
N GLY A 365 -10.98 10.52 10.21
CA GLY A 365 -10.87 10.59 11.66
C GLY A 365 -12.08 11.10 12.42
N SER A 366 -13.16 11.49 11.74
CA SER A 366 -14.42 11.88 12.40
C SER A 366 -15.03 10.72 13.19
N SER A 367 -15.58 11.01 14.37
CA SER A 367 -16.47 10.10 15.08
C SER A 367 -17.87 10.16 14.50
N VAL A 368 -18.48 9.01 14.28
CA VAL A 368 -19.83 8.86 13.71
C VAL A 368 -20.66 7.93 14.59
N ARG A 369 -21.98 8.11 14.58
CA ARG A 369 -22.96 7.23 15.20
C ARG A 369 -23.67 6.41 14.12
N ARG A 370 -24.25 5.27 14.52
CA ARG A 370 -25.17 4.53 13.65
C ARG A 370 -26.28 5.48 13.18
N GLY A 371 -26.51 5.51 11.87
CA GLY A 371 -27.51 6.35 11.21
C GLY A 371 -27.01 7.74 10.80
N ASP A 372 -25.78 8.15 11.17
CA ASP A 372 -25.22 9.43 10.73
C ASP A 372 -24.97 9.42 9.23
N LEU A 373 -25.22 10.56 8.58
CA LEU A 373 -24.92 10.78 7.16
C LEU A 373 -23.40 10.87 6.97
N LEU A 374 -22.85 10.03 6.10
CA LEU A 374 -21.43 10.05 5.73
C LEU A 374 -21.16 10.86 4.47
N GLY A 375 -22.13 10.89 3.57
CA GLY A 375 -22.05 11.59 2.30
C GLY A 375 -23.20 11.20 1.38
N SER A 376 -23.16 11.72 0.17
CA SER A 376 -24.14 11.44 -0.88
C SER A 376 -23.48 11.11 -2.20
N ILE A 377 -24.17 10.33 -3.03
CA ILE A 377 -23.80 10.05 -4.41
C ILE A 377 -24.84 10.71 -5.31
N THR A 378 -24.41 11.65 -6.15
CA THR A 378 -25.28 12.38 -7.08
C THR A 378 -24.99 11.95 -8.51
N ASP A 379 -26.03 11.51 -9.22
CA ASP A 379 -25.99 11.22 -10.65
C ASP A 379 -25.94 12.56 -11.44
N PRO A 380 -24.85 12.83 -12.19
CA PRO A 380 -24.71 14.10 -12.90
C PRO A 380 -25.67 14.26 -14.10
N MET A 381 -26.35 13.20 -14.53
CA MET A 381 -27.23 13.22 -15.71
C MET A 381 -28.67 13.58 -15.37
N ASN A 382 -29.18 13.11 -14.23
CA ASN A 382 -30.58 13.31 -13.81
C ASN A 382 -30.71 13.96 -12.42
N ASN A 383 -29.59 14.28 -11.77
CA ASN A 383 -29.51 14.90 -10.45
C ASN A 383 -30.12 14.06 -9.30
N ALA A 384 -30.36 12.76 -9.52
CA ALA A 384 -30.79 11.85 -8.47
C ALA A 384 -29.67 11.68 -7.44
N THR A 385 -30.02 11.78 -6.16
CA THR A 385 -29.06 11.69 -5.06
C THR A 385 -29.39 10.52 -4.15
N THR A 386 -28.38 9.73 -3.80
CA THR A 386 -28.47 8.61 -2.85
C THR A 386 -27.55 8.88 -1.67
N ASN A 387 -28.10 8.86 -0.45
CA ASN A 387 -27.32 9.07 0.76
C ASN A 387 -26.64 7.79 1.25
N LEU A 388 -25.45 7.94 1.83
CA LEU A 388 -24.71 6.89 2.51
C LEU A 388 -24.72 7.16 4.00
N TYR A 389 -25.21 6.21 4.78
CA TYR A 389 -25.32 6.33 6.23
C TYR A 389 -24.37 5.35 6.93
N SER A 390 -23.88 5.73 8.11
CA SER A 390 -23.05 4.84 8.91
C SER A 390 -23.88 3.69 9.50
N PRO A 391 -23.55 2.42 9.26
CA PRO A 391 -24.23 1.29 9.89
C PRO A 391 -23.85 1.11 11.36
N PHE A 392 -22.75 1.74 11.81
CA PHE A 392 -22.19 1.57 13.15
C PHE A 392 -21.78 2.90 13.77
N SER A 393 -21.71 2.93 15.10
CA SER A 393 -21.00 3.99 15.82
C SER A 393 -19.52 3.66 15.84
N GLY A 394 -18.67 4.63 15.50
CA GLY A 394 -17.25 4.39 15.32
C GLY A 394 -16.48 5.62 14.86
N ARG A 395 -15.32 5.38 14.25
CA ARG A 395 -14.44 6.39 13.69
C ARG A 395 -14.20 6.11 12.21
N VAL A 396 -14.20 7.14 11.37
CA VAL A 396 -13.82 7.00 9.95
C VAL A 396 -12.30 6.82 9.89
N ILE A 397 -11.84 5.59 9.63
CA ILE A 397 -10.41 5.22 9.59
C ILE A 397 -9.84 5.20 8.18
N GLY A 398 -10.71 5.22 7.17
CA GLY A 398 -10.36 5.37 5.76
C GLY A 398 -11.56 5.89 4.98
N MET A 399 -11.32 6.59 3.88
CA MET A 399 -12.40 7.06 3.01
C MET A 399 -11.92 7.38 1.60
N ALA A 400 -12.85 7.36 0.67
CA ALA A 400 -12.69 7.89 -0.66
C ALA A 400 -12.67 9.43 -0.66
N LYS A 401 -11.75 10.00 -1.44
CA LYS A 401 -11.83 11.40 -1.87
C LYS A 401 -13.05 11.57 -2.78
N ASN A 402 -13.57 12.78 -2.89
CA ASN A 402 -14.71 13.08 -3.77
C ASN A 402 -14.35 12.71 -5.23
N GLN A 403 -15.08 11.74 -5.80
CA GLN A 403 -14.76 11.13 -7.09
C GLN A 403 -16.00 10.47 -7.71
N VAL A 404 -15.88 10.04 -8.97
CA VAL A 404 -16.89 9.18 -9.60
C VAL A 404 -16.77 7.76 -9.04
N VAL A 405 -17.88 7.22 -8.55
CA VAL A 405 -17.96 5.88 -7.98
C VAL A 405 -18.98 5.03 -8.73
N MET A 406 -18.79 3.71 -8.68
CA MET A 406 -19.70 2.71 -9.24
C MET A 406 -20.42 1.94 -8.12
N PRO A 407 -21.55 1.27 -8.40
CA PRO A 407 -22.16 0.35 -7.44
C PRO A 407 -21.12 -0.67 -6.92
N GLY A 408 -21.13 -0.91 -5.61
CA GLY A 408 -20.16 -1.76 -4.91
C GLY A 408 -18.89 -1.04 -4.43
N PHE A 409 -18.64 0.20 -4.87
CA PHE A 409 -17.41 0.92 -4.50
C PHE A 409 -17.32 1.18 -3.00
N ALA A 410 -16.17 0.89 -2.39
CA ALA A 410 -15.89 1.09 -0.97
C ALA A 410 -15.63 2.58 -0.65
N ALA A 411 -16.64 3.28 -0.14
CA ALA A 411 -16.61 4.73 0.02
C ALA A 411 -16.05 5.18 1.39
N PHE A 412 -16.48 4.54 2.48
CA PHE A 412 -16.04 4.89 3.84
C PHE A 412 -15.69 3.63 4.63
N HIS A 413 -14.61 3.67 5.38
CA HIS A 413 -14.17 2.60 6.27
C HIS A 413 -14.37 3.05 7.71
N VAL A 414 -15.31 2.42 8.41
CA VAL A 414 -15.67 2.75 9.78
C VAL A 414 -15.03 1.73 10.72
N GLY A 415 -14.13 2.20 11.59
CA GLY A 415 -13.60 1.45 12.72
C GLY A 415 -14.57 1.48 13.89
N ILE A 416 -14.92 0.31 14.39
CA ILE A 416 -15.78 0.06 15.56
C ILE A 416 -14.89 -0.38 16.71
N ALA A 417 -14.78 0.45 17.75
CA ALA A 417 -13.92 0.15 18.89
C ALA A 417 -14.40 -1.12 19.60
N THR A 418 -13.48 -2.04 19.89
CA THR A 418 -13.72 -3.20 20.75
C THR A 418 -12.94 -3.04 22.05
N GLU A 419 -13.50 -3.53 23.16
CA GLU A 419 -12.74 -3.65 24.42
C GLU A 419 -11.52 -4.56 24.20
N GLN A 420 -10.43 -4.26 24.89
CA GLN A 420 -9.05 -4.76 24.67
C GLN A 420 -8.93 -6.25 24.27
N ALA A 421 -8.02 -6.54 23.32
CA ALA A 421 -7.66 -7.90 22.95
C ALA A 421 -6.98 -8.62 24.11
N ALA A 422 -7.72 -9.54 24.72
CA ALA A 422 -7.12 -10.83 24.97
C ALA A 422 -6.75 -11.45 23.60
N PRO A 423 -5.63 -12.19 23.48
CA PRO A 423 -5.38 -12.98 22.28
C PRO A 423 -6.65 -13.78 21.97
N LEU A 424 -7.19 -13.59 20.77
CA LEU A 424 -8.40 -14.28 20.35
C LEU A 424 -8.06 -15.77 20.29
N ASN A 425 -8.42 -16.51 21.34
CA ASN A 425 -8.29 -17.95 21.37
C ASN A 425 -9.18 -18.52 20.24
N GLU A 426 -8.69 -19.53 19.53
CA GLU A 426 -9.40 -20.18 18.41
C GLU A 426 -10.81 -20.70 18.76
N ASN A 427 -11.18 -20.74 20.05
CA ASN A 427 -12.42 -21.32 20.56
C ASN A 427 -13.46 -20.31 21.10
N THR A 428 -13.31 -19.00 20.91
CA THR A 428 -14.37 -18.02 21.27
C THR A 428 -15.21 -17.56 20.08
N ALA A 429 -15.52 -18.48 19.17
CA ALA A 429 -16.65 -18.32 18.26
C ALA A 429 -17.92 -18.68 19.05
N ASP A 430 -18.60 -17.69 19.63
CA ASP A 430 -19.95 -17.88 20.14
C ASP A 430 -20.88 -18.16 18.95
N PRO A 431 -21.49 -19.37 18.85
CA PRO A 431 -22.35 -19.71 17.71
C PRO A 431 -23.62 -18.85 17.65
N ALA A 432 -23.99 -18.16 18.74
CA ALA A 432 -25.20 -17.35 18.81
C ALA A 432 -25.03 -15.90 18.30
N ALA A 433 -23.82 -15.46 17.99
CA ALA A 433 -23.57 -14.13 17.42
C ALA A 433 -23.54 -14.10 15.88
N HIS A 434 -23.74 -15.25 15.23
CA HIS A 434 -23.65 -15.41 13.78
C HIS A 434 -24.91 -15.01 12.99
N ASP A 435 -26.04 -14.74 13.65
CA ASP A 435 -27.33 -14.56 12.95
C ASP A 435 -27.85 -13.12 12.81
N GLU A 436 -27.17 -12.09 13.35
CA GLU A 436 -27.54 -10.67 13.08
C GLU A 436 -26.36 -9.73 12.77
N ALA A 437 -25.15 -10.26 12.63
CA ALA A 437 -23.97 -9.47 12.28
C ALA A 437 -23.61 -9.69 10.81
N GLY A 438 -23.60 -8.61 10.02
CA GLY A 438 -23.15 -8.61 8.64
C GLY A 438 -21.87 -9.42 8.49
N ALA A 439 -21.94 -10.42 7.61
CA ALA A 439 -20.90 -11.39 7.34
C ALA A 439 -19.53 -10.70 7.22
N ASP A 440 -18.56 -11.21 7.97
CA ASP A 440 -17.23 -11.34 7.40
C ASP A 440 -17.37 -12.38 6.28
N ASP A 441 -17.75 -11.92 5.10
CA ASP A 441 -18.10 -12.72 3.93
C ASP A 441 -16.86 -13.31 3.23
N GLY A 442 -15.69 -13.22 3.86
CA GLY A 442 -14.42 -13.59 3.24
C GLY A 442 -14.10 -12.73 2.01
N TYR A 443 -14.82 -11.60 1.83
CA TYR A 443 -14.61 -10.71 0.70
C TYR A 443 -13.29 -9.96 0.85
N THR A 444 -12.32 -10.38 0.06
CA THR A 444 -11.13 -9.60 -0.24
C THR A 444 -11.47 -8.70 -1.42
N ASP A 445 -11.40 -7.39 -1.23
CA ASP A 445 -11.76 -6.40 -2.27
C ASP A 445 -10.79 -6.38 -3.46
N GLY A 446 -9.76 -7.23 -3.43
CA GLY A 446 -8.71 -7.39 -4.43
C GLY A 446 -7.75 -6.21 -4.50
N ILE A 447 -7.97 -5.15 -3.73
CA ILE A 447 -7.29 -3.85 -3.86
C ILE A 447 -6.58 -3.46 -2.56
N SER A 448 -7.15 -3.72 -1.40
CA SER A 448 -6.55 -3.46 -0.09
C SER A 448 -5.52 -4.52 0.32
N GLU A 449 -4.60 -4.13 1.21
CA GLU A 449 -3.65 -5.00 1.95
C GLU A 449 -4.29 -5.85 3.06
#